data_AF-A0A8I1Y9E6-F1
#
_entry.id   AF-A0A8I1Y9E6-F1
#
_cell.length_a   1.000
_cell.length_b   1.000
_cell.length_c   1.000
_cell.angle_alpha   90.00
_cell.angle_beta   90.00
_cell.angle_gamma   90.00
#
_symmetry.space_group_name_H-M   'P 1'
#
loop_
_entity.id
_entity.type
_entity.pdbx_description
1 polymer ?
#
loop_
_entity_poly.entity_id
_entity_poly.type
_entity_poly.pdbx_seq_one_letter_code
_entity_poly.pdbx_strand_id
1 'polypeptide(L)'
;MTFSEWALANPAAYAYRAPILVENNGWALFITSRADATTPSRCWNMARGSSDWFAQVLTVDNTGATSREAVEIQRREYHGIYGDEAGDAPIEQEYFCPSRLRFSASIGASSSERQSRAAGSSMSR
;
A
#
# COMPACT_ATOMS: atom_id res chain seq x y z
N MET A 1 -2.64 5.36 13.21
CA MET A 1 -3.60 6.07 12.33
C MET A 1 -3.53 5.43 10.96
N THR A 2 -4.68 5.15 10.35
CA THR A 2 -4.73 4.38 9.10
C THR A 2 -5.38 5.21 8.00
N PHE A 3 -4.73 5.25 6.84
CA PHE A 3 -5.22 5.86 5.62
C PHE A 3 -5.43 4.75 4.58
N SER A 4 -6.68 4.37 4.36
CA SER A 4 -7.06 3.55 3.22
C SER A 4 -7.13 4.41 1.96
N GLU A 5 -6.80 3.83 0.81
CA GLU A 5 -6.73 4.51 -0.47
C GLU A 5 -5.93 5.82 -0.47
N TRP A 6 -4.71 5.75 0.05
CA TRP A 6 -3.81 6.90 0.15
C TRP A 6 -3.59 7.65 -1.17
N ALA A 7 -3.66 6.97 -2.32
CA ALA A 7 -3.58 7.60 -3.64
C ALA A 7 -4.69 8.62 -3.91
N LEU A 8 -5.87 8.43 -3.31
CA LEU A 8 -7.02 9.30 -3.48
C LEU A 8 -7.17 10.27 -2.30
N ALA A 9 -6.41 10.07 -1.22
CA ALA A 9 -6.48 10.88 -0.03
C ALA A 9 -5.79 12.23 -0.21
N ASN A 10 -6.29 13.24 0.51
CA ASN A 10 -5.63 14.55 0.57
C ASN A 10 -4.37 14.48 1.46
N PRO A 11 -3.16 14.73 0.92
CA PRO A 11 -1.93 14.66 1.69
C PRO A 11 -1.87 15.59 2.91
N ALA A 12 -2.60 16.72 2.84
CA ALA A 12 -2.69 17.67 3.94
C ALA A 12 -3.32 17.07 5.20
N ALA A 13 -4.16 16.04 5.08
CA ALA A 13 -4.75 15.36 6.23
C ALA A 13 -3.69 14.66 7.10
N TYR A 14 -2.70 14.02 6.46
CA TYR A 14 -1.56 13.47 7.19
C TYR A 14 -0.70 14.59 7.79
N ALA A 15 -0.38 15.63 7.01
CA ALA A 15 0.44 16.74 7.49
C ALA A 15 -0.15 17.41 8.74
N TYR A 16 -1.47 17.57 8.80
CA TYR A 16 -2.17 18.12 9.96
C TYR A 16 -2.09 17.22 11.20
N ARG A 17 -2.06 15.90 11.01
CA ARG A 17 -2.05 14.90 12.10
C ARG A 17 -0.64 14.44 12.49
N ALA A 18 0.34 14.62 11.62
CA ALA A 18 1.71 14.15 11.82
C ALA A 18 2.35 14.67 13.12
N PRO A 19 2.22 15.97 13.50
CA PRO A 19 2.76 16.45 14.78
C PRO A 19 2.19 15.70 16.00
N ILE A 20 0.89 15.40 15.99
CA ILE A 20 0.21 14.67 17.07
C ILE A 20 0.73 13.22 17.16
N LEU A 21 1.02 12.59 16.01
CA LEU A 21 1.61 11.26 15.99
C LEU A 21 3.05 11.27 16.53
N VAL A 22 3.83 12.30 16.21
CA VAL A 22 5.20 12.44 16.71
C VAL A 22 5.20 12.64 18.22
N GLU A 23 4.37 13.55 18.73
CA GLU A 23 4.23 13.82 20.18
C GLU A 23 3.86 12.57 20.97
N ASN A 24 2.95 11.75 20.43
CA ASN A 24 2.44 10.56 21.11
C ASN A 24 3.22 9.27 20.81
N ASN A 25 4.35 9.34 20.11
CA ASN A 25 5.07 8.17 19.58
C ASN A 25 4.13 7.17 18.87
N GLY A 26 3.20 7.72 18.07
CA GLY A 26 2.17 6.96 17.38
C GLY A 26 2.70 6.18 16.19
N TRP A 27 1.81 5.84 15.27
CA TRP A 27 2.19 5.30 13.97
C TRP A 27 1.17 5.75 12.93
N ALA A 28 1.61 5.89 11.68
CA ALA A 28 0.75 5.97 10.53
C ALA A 28 0.81 4.65 9.74
N LEU A 29 -0.24 4.33 9.00
CA LEU A 29 -0.28 3.27 8.00
C LEU A 29 -0.98 3.84 6.78
N PHE A 30 -0.37 3.66 5.62
CA PHE A 30 -0.93 4.09 4.35
C PHE A 30 -1.17 2.83 3.52
N ILE A 31 -2.34 2.70 2.93
CA ILE A 31 -2.72 1.53 2.13
C ILE A 31 -3.29 2.06 0.84
N THR A 32 -2.88 1.50 -0.29
CA THR A 32 -3.46 1.84 -1.59
C THR A 32 -3.09 0.79 -2.63
N SER A 33 -4.01 0.51 -3.56
CA SER A 33 -3.77 -0.29 -4.77
C SER A 33 -3.31 0.57 -5.95
N ARG A 34 -3.62 1.87 -5.93
CA ARG A 34 -3.30 2.80 -7.00
C ARG A 34 -1.99 3.54 -6.71
N ALA A 35 -1.19 3.75 -7.75
CA ALA A 35 0.06 4.51 -7.65
C ALA A 35 0.37 5.20 -8.98
N ASP A 36 -0.23 6.36 -9.16
CA ASP A 36 0.25 7.32 -10.14
C ASP A 36 1.55 8.00 -9.65
N ALA A 37 2.13 8.89 -10.47
CA ALA A 37 3.36 9.62 -10.14
C ALA A 37 3.20 10.66 -9.01
N THR A 38 2.24 10.44 -8.10
CA THR A 38 1.84 11.38 -7.05
C THR A 38 2.36 10.95 -5.68
N THR A 39 1.61 11.24 -4.63
CA THR A 39 1.94 11.08 -3.21
C THR A 39 2.32 9.65 -2.81
N PRO A 40 1.62 8.57 -3.23
CA PRO A 40 1.99 7.21 -2.83
C PRO A 40 3.37 6.80 -3.32
N SER A 41 3.70 7.11 -4.58
CA SER A 41 5.02 6.83 -5.17
C SER A 41 6.15 7.54 -4.42
N ARG A 42 5.91 8.77 -3.95
CA ARG A 42 6.87 9.53 -3.12
C ARG A 42 7.02 8.92 -1.72
N CYS A 43 5.90 8.56 -1.07
CA CYS A 43 5.92 7.87 0.22
C CYS A 43 6.66 6.54 0.16
N TRP A 44 6.41 5.74 -0.89
CA TRP A 44 7.11 4.48 -1.11
C TRP A 44 8.61 4.65 -1.29
N ASN A 45 9.04 5.62 -2.10
CA ASN A 45 10.47 5.90 -2.33
C ASN A 45 11.18 6.35 -1.06
N MET A 46 10.52 7.15 -0.22
CA MET A 46 11.03 7.54 1.09
C MET A 46 11.11 6.33 2.03
N ALA A 47 10.04 5.53 2.10
CA ALA A 47 9.94 4.43 3.05
C ALA A 47 10.95 3.32 2.77
N ARG A 48 11.14 2.93 1.51
CA ARG A 48 12.10 1.87 1.12
C ARG A 48 13.56 2.18 1.48
N GLY A 49 13.90 3.47 1.61
CA GLY A 49 15.27 3.94 1.86
C GLY A 49 15.52 4.32 3.31
N SER A 50 14.54 4.16 4.19
CA SER A 50 14.59 4.58 5.58
C SER A 50 14.54 3.39 6.52
N SER A 51 15.32 3.43 7.60
CA SER A 51 15.21 2.48 8.72
C SER A 51 14.03 2.76 9.64
N ASP A 52 13.41 3.94 9.52
CA ASP A 52 12.31 4.37 10.40
C ASP A 52 10.95 3.97 9.83
N TRP A 53 10.90 3.63 8.55
CA TRP A 53 9.67 3.32 7.83
C TRP A 53 9.70 1.89 7.28
N PHE A 54 8.65 1.13 7.60
CA PHE A 54 8.39 -0.13 6.92
C PHE A 54 7.82 0.12 5.51
N ALA A 55 8.07 -0.78 4.57
CA ALA A 55 7.48 -0.73 3.24
C ALA A 55 7.41 -2.16 2.67
N GLN A 56 6.26 -2.54 2.12
CA GLN A 56 6.05 -3.85 1.48
C GLN A 56 5.21 -3.69 0.21
N VAL A 57 5.26 -4.64 -0.73
CA VAL A 57 4.26 -4.77 -1.80
C VAL A 57 3.64 -6.15 -1.68
N LEU A 58 2.31 -6.24 -1.76
CA LEU A 58 1.55 -7.48 -1.67
C LEU A 58 0.66 -7.61 -2.89
N THR A 59 0.83 -8.69 -3.64
CA THR A 59 -0.03 -9.05 -4.77
C THR A 59 -1.12 -10.04 -4.32
N VAL A 60 -2.12 -10.25 -5.18
CA VAL A 60 -3.13 -11.30 -4.99
C VAL A 60 -2.49 -12.68 -4.81
N ASP A 61 -1.38 -12.94 -5.50
CA ASP A 61 -0.63 -14.20 -5.41
C ASP A 61 0.12 -14.34 -4.07
N ASN A 62 0.51 -13.23 -3.44
CA ASN A 62 1.14 -13.27 -2.11
C ASN A 62 0.13 -13.47 -0.98
N THR A 63 -1.09 -12.96 -1.15
CA THR A 63 -2.08 -12.87 -0.07
C THR A 63 -3.14 -13.96 -0.15
N GLY A 64 -3.46 -14.44 -1.36
CA GLY A 64 -4.60 -15.33 -1.60
C GLY A 64 -5.95 -14.71 -1.22
N ALA A 65 -6.02 -13.38 -1.06
CA ALA A 65 -7.22 -12.70 -0.58
C ALA A 65 -8.40 -12.80 -1.57
N THR A 66 -8.09 -12.94 -2.86
CA THR A 66 -9.05 -13.14 -3.95
C THR A 66 -8.63 -14.35 -4.77
N SER A 67 -9.59 -15.20 -5.15
CA SER A 67 -9.29 -16.38 -5.97
C SER A 67 -8.94 -15.98 -7.41
N ARG A 68 -8.13 -16.79 -8.10
CA ARG A 68 -7.77 -16.53 -9.50
C ARG A 68 -9.01 -16.50 -10.39
N GLU A 69 -9.99 -17.34 -10.12
CA GLU A 69 -11.25 -17.38 -10.86
C GLU A 69 -12.02 -16.07 -10.74
N ALA A 70 -12.07 -15.46 -9.55
CA ALA A 70 -12.71 -14.17 -9.33
C ALA A 70 -11.98 -13.04 -10.07
N VAL A 71 -10.64 -13.05 -10.08
CA VAL A 71 -9.85 -12.09 -10.86
C VAL A 71 -10.14 -12.20 -12.36
N GLU A 72 -10.23 -13.41 -12.90
CA GLU A 72 -10.52 -13.62 -14.33
C GLU A 72 -11.97 -13.31 -14.71
N ILE A 73 -12.94 -13.50 -13.80
CA ILE A 73 -14.31 -12.99 -13.99
C ILE A 73 -14.27 -11.48 -14.17
N GLN A 74 -13.60 -10.76 -13.27
CA GLN A 74 -13.53 -9.30 -13.33
C GLN A 74 -12.73 -8.79 -14.52
N ARG A 75 -11.67 -9.52 -14.95
CA ARG A 75 -10.93 -9.20 -16.18
C ARG A 75 -11.87 -9.18 -17.38
N ARG A 76 -12.73 -10.20 -17.53
CA ARG A 76 -13.73 -10.23 -18.62
C ARG A 76 -14.72 -9.08 -18.55
N GLU A 77 -15.18 -8.71 -17.35
CA GLU A 77 -16.06 -7.55 -17.17
C GLU A 77 -15.36 -6.26 -17.62
N TYR A 78 -14.11 -6.05 -17.23
CA TYR A 78 -13.34 -4.87 -17.60
C TYR A 78 -12.99 -4.80 -19.08
N HIS A 79 -12.70 -5.93 -19.73
CA HIS A 79 -12.58 -6.00 -21.19
C HIS A 79 -13.91 -5.61 -21.87
N GLY A 80 -15.06 -6.03 -21.31
CA GLY A 80 -16.38 -5.63 -21.81
C GLY A 80 -16.68 -4.14 -21.65
N ILE A 81 -16.18 -3.50 -20.59
CA ILE A 81 -16.43 -2.08 -20.29
C ILE A 81 -15.45 -1.15 -21.01
N TYR A 82 -14.16 -1.49 -20.98
CA TYR A 82 -13.07 -0.62 -21.43
C TYR A 82 -12.48 -1.03 -22.79
N GLY A 83 -12.86 -2.20 -23.31
CA GLY A 83 -12.30 -2.79 -24.52
C GLY A 83 -11.00 -3.56 -24.25
N ASP A 84 -10.60 -4.37 -25.23
CA ASP A 84 -9.47 -5.31 -25.07
C ASP A 84 -8.12 -4.62 -24.82
N GLU A 85 -7.94 -3.41 -25.31
CA GLU A 85 -6.69 -2.66 -25.13
C GLU A 85 -6.53 -2.07 -23.72
N ALA A 86 -7.63 -1.86 -22.98
CA ALA A 86 -7.61 -1.15 -21.69
C ALA A 86 -8.14 -1.98 -20.51
N GLY A 87 -8.80 -3.11 -20.76
CA GLY A 87 -9.42 -3.94 -19.72
C GLY A 87 -8.45 -4.55 -18.70
N ASP A 88 -7.21 -4.80 -19.10
CA ASP A 88 -6.17 -5.35 -18.22
C ASP A 88 -5.59 -4.33 -17.25
N ALA A 89 -5.56 -3.03 -17.62
CA ALA A 89 -4.88 -2.02 -16.80
C ALA A 89 -5.47 -1.88 -15.38
N PRO A 90 -6.80 -1.89 -15.18
CA PRO A 90 -7.39 -1.92 -13.84
C PRO A 90 -7.09 -3.21 -13.06
N ILE A 91 -7.01 -4.37 -13.74
CA ILE A 91 -6.68 -5.66 -13.11
C ILE A 91 -5.25 -5.64 -12.59
N GLU A 92 -4.31 -5.23 -13.44
CA GLU A 92 -2.90 -5.13 -13.06
C GLU A 92 -2.71 -4.22 -11.86
N GLN A 93 -3.37 -3.07 -11.86
CA GLN A 93 -3.29 -2.11 -10.76
C GLN A 93 -3.88 -2.67 -9.47
N GLU A 94 -5.08 -3.25 -9.51
CA GLU A 94 -5.79 -3.66 -8.30
C GLU A 94 -5.21 -4.94 -7.68
N TYR A 95 -4.77 -5.89 -8.52
CA TYR A 95 -4.40 -7.23 -8.05
C TYR A 95 -2.89 -7.51 -8.04
N PHE A 96 -2.14 -6.91 -8.96
CA PHE A 96 -0.75 -7.30 -9.20
C PHE A 96 0.27 -6.22 -8.83
N CYS A 97 -0.18 -5.01 -8.51
CA CYS A 97 0.66 -3.94 -7.94
C CYS A 97 2.01 -3.81 -8.70
N PRO A 98 1.99 -3.58 -10.03
CA PRO A 98 3.16 -3.73 -10.88
C PRO A 98 4.28 -2.78 -10.43
N SER A 99 5.52 -3.06 -10.82
CA SER A 99 6.72 -2.37 -10.31
C SER A 99 6.75 -0.83 -10.41
N ARG A 100 5.89 -0.23 -11.24
CA ARG A 100 5.67 1.23 -11.37
C ARG A 100 4.64 1.79 -10.36
N LEU A 101 3.82 0.92 -9.80
CA LEU A 101 2.65 1.16 -8.99
C LEU A 101 2.88 0.48 -7.62
N ARG A 102 3.74 1.02 -6.76
CA ARG A 102 4.18 0.32 -5.55
C ARG A 102 3.45 0.80 -4.29
N PHE A 103 2.74 -0.15 -3.67
CA PHE A 103 2.08 -0.11 -2.35
C PHE A 103 3.03 0.41 -1.25
N SER A 104 2.51 1.20 -0.30
CA SER A 104 3.33 1.79 0.78
C SER A 104 2.67 1.60 2.14
N ALA A 105 2.85 0.46 2.80
CA ALA A 105 2.59 0.37 4.25
C ALA A 105 3.71 1.07 5.03
N SER A 106 3.74 2.40 4.98
CA SER A 106 4.66 3.24 5.74
C SER A 106 4.25 3.20 7.22
N ILE A 107 4.89 2.37 8.04
CA ILE A 107 4.80 2.44 9.50
C ILE A 107 5.89 3.38 9.99
N GLY A 108 5.49 4.56 10.43
CA GLY A 108 6.40 5.52 11.06
C GLY A 108 5.65 6.34 12.09
N ALA A 109 5.95 6.08 13.36
CA ALA A 109 6.45 7.16 14.21
C ALA A 109 7.49 6.58 15.16
N SER A 110 8.38 7.46 15.59
CA SER A 110 9.67 7.18 16.24
C SER A 110 9.67 5.98 17.22
N SER A 111 10.41 4.94 16.86
CA SER A 111 11.42 4.27 17.68
C SER A 111 11.81 2.98 16.98
N SER A 112 12.99 2.98 16.38
CA SER A 112 13.65 1.84 15.72
C SER A 112 13.68 0.57 16.57
N GLU A 113 13.49 0.67 17.89
CA GLU A 113 13.51 -0.43 18.86
C GLU A 113 12.26 -1.34 18.89
N ARG A 114 11.09 -0.92 18.39
CA ARG A 114 9.87 -1.76 18.48
C ARG A 114 9.52 -2.53 17.22
N GLN A 115 10.08 -2.16 16.07
CA GLN A 115 9.80 -2.84 14.79
C GLN A 115 10.35 -4.29 14.78
N SER A 116 11.48 -4.53 15.46
CA SER A 116 12.06 -5.88 15.63
C SER A 116 11.19 -6.82 16.49
N ARG A 117 10.42 -6.28 17.45
CA ARG A 117 9.52 -7.08 18.30
C ARG A 117 8.24 -7.51 17.59
N ALA A 118 7.69 -6.68 16.70
CA ALA A 118 6.50 -7.02 15.93
C ALA A 118 6.79 -8.07 14.85
N ALA A 119 7.93 -7.95 14.15
CA ALA A 119 8.35 -8.93 13.15
C ALA A 119 8.82 -10.27 13.77
N GLY A 120 9.46 -10.23 14.96
CA GLY A 120 9.93 -11.43 15.66
C GLY A 120 8.83 -12.28 16.31
N SER A 121 7.63 -11.74 16.51
CA SER A 121 6.52 -12.47 17.15
C SER A 121 5.69 -13.33 16.20
N SER A 122 5.94 -13.26 14.88
CA SER A 122 5.19 -14.01 13.85
C SER A 122 5.87 -15.31 13.40
N MET A 123 7.06 -15.65 13.91
CA MET A 123 7.80 -16.89 13.57
C MET A 123 7.80 -17.95 14.68
N SER A 124 6.86 -17.85 15.62
CA SER A 124 6.62 -18.91 16.61
C SER A 124 5.12 -19.12 16.79
N ARG A 125 4.54 -19.92 15.88
CA ARG A 125 3.39 -20.80 16.15
C ARG A 125 3.27 -21.83 15.05
#